data_AF-A0A8J3MYS4-F1
#
_entry.id   AF-A0A8J3MYS4-F1
#
_cell.length_a   1.000
_cell.length_b   1.000
_cell.length_c   1.000
_cell.angle_alpha   90.00
_cell.angle_beta   90.00
_cell.angle_gamma   90.00
#
_symmetry.space_group_name_H-M   'P 1'
#
loop_
_entity.id
_entity.type
_entity.pdbx_description
1 polymer ?
#
loop_
_entity_poly.entity_id
_entity_poly.type
_entity_poly.pdbx_seq_one_letter_code
_entity_poly.pdbx_strand_id
1 'polypeptide(L)'
;MFRTRLTEEYTLQIPFIGAGMAFVTTPALVAAVSNAGGMGTLGASLIPHDQLRELLRQIRSMTTGPFGVNFIPHLTEKVQLEVCIEEHVSVVSFF
;
A
#
# COMPACT_ATOMS: atom_id res chain seq x y z
N MET A 1 15.41 -6.56 17.17
CA MET A 1 14.93 -6.01 15.89
C MET A 1 15.46 -6.90 14.78
N PHE A 2 14.59 -7.38 13.88
CA PHE A 2 15.02 -8.27 12.79
C PHE A 2 15.50 -7.42 11.61
N ARG A 3 16.73 -7.66 11.14
CA ARG A 3 17.32 -6.95 10.01
C ARG A 3 17.36 -7.87 8.80
N THR A 4 16.61 -7.52 7.78
CA THR A 4 16.52 -8.22 6.50
C THR A 4 16.60 -7.19 5.37
N ARG A 5 16.79 -7.66 4.12
CA ARG A 5 16.75 -6.78 2.95
C ARG A 5 15.47 -5.95 2.89
N LEU A 6 14.32 -6.54 3.24
CA LEU A 6 13.02 -5.86 3.26
C LEU A 6 13.02 -4.68 4.25
N THR A 7 13.51 -4.88 5.47
CA THR A 7 13.55 -3.82 6.48
C THR A 7 14.54 -2.71 6.11
N GLU A 8 15.65 -3.04 5.45
CA GLU A 8 16.67 -2.07 5.04
C GLU A 8 16.21 -1.22 3.85
N GLU A 9 15.62 -1.85 2.83
CA GLU A 9 15.23 -1.18 1.59
C GLU A 9 14.04 -0.23 1.78
N TYR A 10 13.11 -0.59 2.68
CA TYR A 10 11.89 0.19 2.94
C TYR A 10 11.85 0.83 4.32
N THR A 11 12.94 0.79 5.10
CA THR A 11 13.02 1.38 6.45
C THR A 11 11.93 0.87 7.42
N LEU A 12 11.61 -0.43 7.33
CA LEU A 12 10.64 -1.07 8.22
C LEU A 12 11.28 -1.48 9.54
N GLN A 13 10.49 -1.48 10.62
CA GLN A 13 10.94 -1.97 11.93
C GLN A 13 10.74 -3.48 12.09
N ILE A 14 9.76 -4.02 11.37
CA ILE A 14 9.35 -5.42 11.39
C ILE A 14 9.33 -5.92 9.94
N PRO A 15 9.91 -7.10 9.63
CA PRO A 15 9.91 -7.67 8.28
C PRO A 15 8.54 -8.26 7.94
N PHE A 16 7.51 -7.41 7.91
CA PHE A 16 6.11 -7.78 7.74
C PHE A 16 5.45 -6.88 6.70
N ILE A 17 4.77 -7.52 5.74
CA ILE A 17 3.89 -6.87 4.78
C ILE A 17 2.49 -7.44 5.00
N GLY A 18 1.52 -6.58 5.30
CA GLY A 18 0.12 -6.97 5.33
C GLY A 18 -0.39 -7.16 3.92
N ALA A 19 -0.96 -8.33 3.60
CA ALA A 19 -1.46 -8.63 2.27
C ALA A 19 -2.62 -7.72 1.87
N GLY A 20 -2.57 -7.21 0.64
CA GLY A 20 -3.60 -6.35 0.08
C GLY A 20 -4.80 -7.19 -0.31
N MET A 21 -5.95 -6.90 0.28
CA MET A 21 -7.18 -7.67 0.06
C MET A 21 -8.31 -6.69 -0.24
N ALA A 22 -8.88 -6.82 -1.44
CA ALA A 22 -10.06 -6.04 -1.84
C ALA A 22 -11.17 -6.20 -0.79
N PHE A 23 -11.88 -5.11 -0.49
CA PHE A 23 -12.95 -5.05 0.52
C PHE A 23 -12.54 -5.24 1.98
N VAL A 24 -11.32 -5.71 2.27
CA VAL A 24 -10.82 -5.94 3.65
C VAL A 24 -9.85 -4.85 4.08
N THR A 25 -8.93 -4.46 3.18
CA THR A 25 -7.87 -3.48 3.48
C THR A 25 -8.41 -2.06 3.40
N THR A 26 -8.85 -1.52 4.53
CA THR A 26 -9.26 -0.12 4.64
C THR A 26 -8.06 0.82 4.84
N PRO A 27 -8.18 2.12 4.54
CA PRO A 27 -7.12 3.10 4.83
C PRO A 27 -6.63 3.06 6.28
N ALA A 28 -7.55 2.94 7.24
CA ALA A 28 -7.22 2.84 8.66
C ALA A 28 -6.41 1.57 8.99
N LEU A 29 -6.75 0.43 8.37
CA LEU A 29 -6.00 -0.81 8.56
C LEU A 29 -4.59 -0.71 7.96
N VAL A 30 -4.46 -0.18 6.76
CA VAL A 30 -3.16 0.03 6.10
C VAL A 30 -2.26 0.92 6.97
N ALA A 31 -2.80 2.07 7.41
CA ALA A 31 -2.07 2.99 8.26
C ALA A 31 -1.69 2.38 9.62
N ALA A 32 -2.57 1.58 10.23
CA ALA A 32 -2.27 0.90 11.49
C ALA A 32 -1.09 -0.07 11.35
N VAL A 33 -1.03 -0.86 10.27
CA VAL A 33 0.11 -1.75 10.00
C VAL A 33 1.40 -0.97 9.78
N SER A 34 1.34 0.10 8.98
CA SER A 34 2.51 0.97 8.72
C SER A 34 3.01 1.66 9.99
N ASN A 35 2.12 2.16 10.85
CA ASN A 35 2.47 2.77 12.13
C ASN A 35 3.01 1.76 13.16
N ALA A 36 2.63 0.48 13.06
CA ALA A 36 3.21 -0.59 13.86
C ALA A 36 4.63 -1.00 13.40
N GLY A 37 5.13 -0.41 12.31
CA GLY A 37 6.48 -0.63 11.80
C GLY A 37 6.61 -1.71 10.74
N GLY A 38 5.49 -2.27 10.25
CA GLY A 38 5.45 -3.08 9.04
C GLY A 38 5.08 -2.24 7.81
N MET A 39 4.69 -2.88 6.72
CA MET A 39 4.12 -2.22 5.54
C MET A 39 2.68 -2.68 5.33
N GLY A 40 1.71 -1.79 5.53
CA GLY A 40 0.33 -2.05 5.12
C GLY A 40 0.21 -1.98 3.59
N THR A 41 -0.71 -2.74 3.00
CA THR A 41 -1.01 -2.62 1.57
C THR A 41 -2.51 -2.56 1.29
N LEU A 42 -2.91 -1.70 0.35
CA LEU A 42 -4.29 -1.53 -0.09
C LEU A 42 -4.59 -2.45 -1.28
N GLY A 43 -5.61 -3.29 -1.20
CA GLY A 43 -6.11 -4.06 -2.35
C GLY A 43 -7.00 -3.18 -3.24
N ALA A 44 -6.52 -2.83 -4.44
CA ALA A 44 -7.10 -1.76 -5.25
C ALA A 44 -7.67 -2.20 -6.61
N SER A 45 -7.61 -3.49 -6.97
CA SER A 45 -8.01 -4.00 -8.30
C SER A 45 -9.41 -3.58 -8.77
N LEU A 46 -10.34 -3.41 -7.84
CA LEU A 46 -11.74 -3.08 -8.15
C LEU A 46 -12.10 -1.62 -7.84
N ILE A 47 -11.10 -0.78 -7.56
CA ILE A 47 -11.28 0.61 -7.15
C ILE A 47 -11.05 1.53 -8.37
N PRO A 48 -12.03 2.36 -8.76
CA PRO A 48 -11.83 3.41 -9.78
C PRO A 48 -10.66 4.32 -9.44
N HIS A 49 -9.93 4.80 -10.46
CA HIS A 49 -8.66 5.53 -10.28
C HIS A 49 -8.81 6.87 -9.53
N ASP A 50 -9.94 7.56 -9.70
CA ASP A 50 -10.31 8.76 -8.97
C ASP A 50 -10.48 8.46 -7.47
N GLN A 51 -11.23 7.41 -7.14
CA GLN A 51 -11.40 6.95 -5.75
C GLN A 51 -10.10 6.41 -5.15
N LEU A 52 -9.27 5.72 -5.94
CA LEU A 52 -7.96 5.23 -5.49
C LEU A 52 -7.10 6.38 -4.97
N ARG A 53 -7.03 7.49 -5.70
CA ARG A 53 -6.25 8.66 -5.30
C ARG A 53 -6.68 9.20 -3.94
N GLU A 54 -7.98 9.30 -3.69
CA GLU A 54 -8.53 9.74 -2.41
C GLU A 54 -8.14 8.80 -1.27
N LEU A 55 -8.22 7.48 -1.48
CA LEU A 55 -7.83 6.48 -0.50
C LEU A 55 -6.33 6.52 -0.18
N LEU A 56 -5.46 6.71 -1.18
CA LEU A 56 -4.01 6.85 -0.95
C LEU A 56 -3.69 8.10 -0.12
N ARG A 57 -4.36 9.22 -0.39
CA ARG A 57 -4.25 10.45 0.41
C ARG A 57 -4.75 10.27 1.83
N GLN A 58 -5.84 9.52 2.00
CA GLN A 58 -6.37 9.17 3.32
C GLN A 58 -5.38 8.31 4.12
N ILE A 59 -4.72 7.33 3.48
CA ILE A 59 -3.66 6.55 4.14
C ILE A 59 -2.51 7.49 4.54
N ARG A 60 -2.04 8.33 3.62
CA ARG A 60 -0.95 9.30 3.87
C ARG A 60 -1.24 10.26 5.01
N SER A 61 -2.49 10.66 5.23
CA SER A 61 -2.84 11.54 6.36
C SER A 61 -2.81 10.82 7.72
N MET A 62 -2.82 9.48 7.72
CA MET A 62 -2.85 8.65 8.93
C MET A 62 -1.49 8.01 9.28
N THR A 63 -0.53 8.00 8.36
CA THR A 63 0.81 7.44 8.60
C THR A 63 1.90 8.18 7.83
N THR A 64 3.05 8.34 8.50
CA THR A 64 4.31 8.76 7.85
C THR A 64 5.14 7.56 7.36
N GLY A 65 4.73 6.34 7.70
CA GLY A 65 5.40 5.11 7.28
C GLY A 65 5.14 4.77 5.81
N PRO A 66 5.94 3.86 5.23
CA PRO A 66 5.71 3.37 3.88
C PRO A 66 4.47 2.47 3.85
N PHE A 67 3.80 2.46 2.71
CA PHE A 67 2.69 1.55 2.42
C PHE A 67 2.70 1.19 0.93
N GLY A 68 2.05 0.07 0.61
CA GLY A 68 1.94 -0.41 -0.75
C GLY A 68 0.51 -0.47 -1.27
N VAL A 69 0.39 -0.84 -2.53
CA VAL A 69 -0.87 -1.14 -3.20
C VAL A 69 -0.73 -2.49 -3.90
N ASN A 70 -1.80 -3.27 -3.88
CA ASN A 70 -1.87 -4.59 -4.46
C ASN A 70 -2.96 -4.65 -5.53
N PHE A 71 -2.61 -5.25 -6.67
CA PHE A 71 -3.50 -5.39 -7.81
C PHE A 71 -3.51 -6.82 -8.36
N ILE A 72 -4.60 -7.16 -9.05
CA ILE A 72 -4.76 -8.35 -9.88
C ILE A 72 -4.47 -7.91 -11.32
N PRO A 73 -3.41 -8.43 -11.99
CA PRO A 73 -2.97 -7.94 -13.29
C PRO A 73 -4.08 -7.78 -14.33
N HIS A 74 -4.97 -8.78 -14.44
CA HIS A 74 -6.03 -8.77 -15.45
C HIS A 74 -7.16 -7.76 -15.16
N LEU A 75 -7.24 -7.25 -13.94
CA LEU A 75 -8.21 -6.24 -13.51
C LEU A 75 -7.59 -4.85 -13.37
N THR A 76 -6.30 -4.71 -13.67
CA THR A 76 -5.57 -3.45 -13.45
C THR A 76 -5.61 -2.59 -14.71
N GLU A 77 -6.01 -1.34 -14.55
CA GLU A 77 -5.91 -0.33 -15.59
C GLU A 77 -4.63 0.50 -15.42
N LYS A 78 -4.02 0.91 -16.54
CA LYS A 78 -2.80 1.72 -16.55
C LYS A 78 -2.93 3.00 -15.72
N VAL A 79 -4.11 3.62 -15.73
CA VAL A 79 -4.39 4.85 -14.98
C VAL A 79 -4.29 4.64 -13.46
N GLN A 80 -4.59 3.44 -12.94
CA GLN A 80 -4.40 3.15 -11.51
C GLN A 80 -2.91 3.12 -11.14
N LEU A 81 -2.05 2.64 -12.05
CA LEU A 81 -0.60 2.63 -11.84
C LEU A 81 -0.03 4.04 -11.90
N GLU A 82 -0.53 4.88 -12.82
CA GLU A 82 -0.16 6.29 -12.90
C GLU A 82 -0.51 7.02 -11.59
N VAL A 83 -1.70 6.77 -11.01
CA VAL A 83 -2.08 7.28 -9.69
C VAL A 83 -1.10 6.84 -8.60
N CYS A 84 -0.68 5.57 -8.59
CA CYS A 84 0.29 5.06 -7.60
C CYS A 84 1.66 5.76 -7.72
N ILE A 85 2.08 6.07 -8.94
CA ILE A 85 3.33 6.79 -9.22
C ILE A 85 3.22 8.25 -8.75
N GLU A 86 2.14 8.94 -9.11
CA GLU A 86 1.87 10.34 -8.74
C GLU A 86 1.79 10.53 -7.22
N GLU A 87 1.16 9.60 -6.50
CA GLU A 87 0.99 9.66 -5.04
C GLU A 87 2.19 9.03 -4.28
N HIS A 88 3.27 8.68 -4.98
CA HIS A 88 4.52 8.14 -4.42
C HIS A 88 4.30 6.95 -3.47
N VAL A 89 3.50 5.97 -3.92
CA VAL A 89 3.33 4.68 -3.24
C VAL A 89 4.66 3.94 -3.20
N SER A 90 5.03 3.37 -2.05
CA SER A 90 6.35 2.75 -1.87
C SER A 90 6.51 1.46 -2.65
N VAL A 91 5.45 0.66 -2.76
CA VAL A 91 5.46 -0.63 -3.47
C VAL A 91 4.14 -0.83 -4.19
N VAL A 92 4.21 -1.20 -5.47
CA VAL A 92 3.08 -1.82 -6.18
C VAL A 92 3.38 -3.31 -6.31
N SER A 93 2.43 -4.13 -5.87
CA SER A 93 2.51 -5.59 -5.95
C SER A 93 1.40 -6.16 -6.81
N PHE A 94 1.72 -7.27 -7.48
CA PHE A 94 0.78 -8.04 -8.30
C PHE A 94 0.77 -9.48 -7.83
N PHE A 95 -0.38 -10.14 -7.89
CA PHE A 95 -0.50 -11.57 -7.58
C PHE A 95 -1.34 -12.31 -8.63
#